data_AF-A0A1Y6K957-F1
#
_entry.id   AF-A0A1Y6K957-F1
#
_cell.length_a   1.000
_cell.length_b   1.000
_cell.length_c   1.000
_cell.angle_alpha   90.00
_cell.angle_beta   90.00
_cell.angle_gamma   90.00
#
_symmetry.space_group_name_H-M   'P 1'
#
loop_
_entity.id
_entity.type
_entity.pdbx_description
1 polymer ?
#
loop_
_entity_poly.entity_id
_entity_poly.type
_entity_poly.pdbx_seq_one_letter_code
_entity_poly.pdbx_strand_id
1 'polypeptide(L)'
;MPDMKVSVRQVFGIDSDLEVPAFSATDPHVPEVDADYRFDRATTLAILAGFAKNRRVMVTGYHGTGKSTHIEQVAARLNWPCVRVNLDSHISRIDLVGKDAIVVKDGKQVTEFRDGILPWALQHNVALVFDEYDAGRPDVMFVIQRVLEVSGRLTLLDQNKVIKPHPAFRLFATANTIGLGDTSGLYHGTQQINQGQMDRWSIVTTLNYLAHDEEVEIVLAKAKHYQNAQGRDTVNKMVRLADLTRNAFANGDLSTVMSPRTVITWAENSEIFGDIGFAFRVTFLNKCDELERPLVAEFYQRCFNAELPESAVNVALS
;
A
#
# COMPACT_ATOMS: atom_id res chain seq x y z
N MET A 1 21.52 9.75 -12.75
CA MET A 1 21.75 8.31 -12.46
C MET A 1 22.09 8.16 -10.98
N PRO A 2 21.78 7.03 -10.33
CA PRO A 2 22.24 6.77 -8.96
C PRO A 2 23.76 6.89 -8.90
N ASP A 3 24.27 7.57 -7.88
CA ASP A 3 25.67 7.98 -7.73
C ASP A 3 26.34 7.38 -6.49
N MET A 4 25.57 6.68 -5.65
CA MET A 4 26.07 5.95 -4.50
C MET A 4 25.41 4.58 -4.36
N LYS A 5 25.89 3.81 -3.39
CA LYS A 5 25.25 2.58 -2.94
C LYS A 5 25.03 2.64 -1.43
N VAL A 6 24.01 1.93 -0.97
CA VAL A 6 23.74 1.75 0.46
C VAL A 6 23.75 0.29 0.84
N SER A 7 24.24 -0.01 2.05
CA SER A 7 24.19 -1.34 2.64
C SER A 7 22.78 -1.66 3.10
N VAL A 8 22.25 -2.80 2.68
CA VAL A 8 20.90 -3.25 3.09
C VAL A 8 20.84 -3.48 4.60
N ARG A 9 21.89 -4.07 5.17
CA ARG A 9 22.01 -4.30 6.62
C ARG A 9 21.94 -3.01 7.43
N GLN A 10 22.66 -1.97 7.00
CA GLN A 10 22.72 -0.71 7.74
C GLN A 10 21.45 0.12 7.61
N VAL A 11 20.87 0.17 6.40
CA VAL A 11 19.75 1.09 6.11
C VAL A 11 18.38 0.48 6.46
N PHE A 12 18.22 -0.82 6.28
CA PHE A 12 16.93 -1.50 6.49
C PHE A 12 16.93 -2.42 7.71
N GLY A 13 18.06 -2.61 8.39
CA GLY A 13 18.18 -3.54 9.52
C GLY A 13 18.02 -5.02 9.13
N ILE A 14 18.13 -5.34 7.84
CA ILE A 14 17.96 -6.70 7.32
C ILE A 14 19.32 -7.36 7.17
N ASP A 15 19.51 -8.53 7.79
CA ASP A 15 20.75 -9.28 7.64
C ASP A 15 20.94 -9.77 6.20
N SER A 16 21.71 -9.00 5.43
CA SER A 16 22.04 -9.21 4.03
C SER A 16 23.26 -8.38 3.64
N ASP A 17 24.18 -8.98 2.89
CA ASP A 17 25.36 -8.30 2.35
C ASP A 17 25.07 -7.57 1.02
N LEU A 18 23.79 -7.45 0.64
CA LEU A 18 23.39 -6.72 -0.55
C LEU A 18 23.70 -5.23 -0.42
N GLU A 19 24.20 -4.65 -1.51
CA GLU A 19 24.30 -3.21 -1.71
C GLU A 19 23.38 -2.77 -2.84
N VAL A 20 22.64 -1.69 -2.62
CA VAL A 20 21.62 -1.20 -3.55
C VAL A 20 21.97 0.22 -3.99
N PRO A 21 21.87 0.56 -5.30
CA PRO A 21 22.09 1.92 -5.77
C PRO A 21 21.11 2.91 -5.14
N ALA A 22 21.60 4.11 -4.84
CA ALA A 22 20.85 5.20 -4.24
C ALA A 22 21.32 6.56 -4.81
N PHE A 23 20.57 7.62 -4.53
CA PHE A 23 20.94 8.98 -4.90
C PHE A 23 21.45 9.77 -3.69
N SER A 24 22.52 10.53 -3.86
CA SER A 24 23.01 11.44 -2.82
C SER A 24 22.17 12.73 -2.72
N ALA A 25 21.67 13.23 -3.85
CA ALA A 25 20.87 14.45 -3.93
C ALA A 25 19.36 14.15 -3.89
N THR A 26 18.64 14.85 -3.03
CA THR A 26 17.19 14.70 -2.86
C THR A 26 16.41 15.48 -3.93
N ASP A 27 15.34 14.87 -4.41
CA ASP A 27 14.36 15.44 -5.35
C ASP A 27 13.01 15.65 -4.63
N PRO A 28 12.18 16.63 -5.04
CA PRO A 28 10.86 16.84 -4.43
C PRO A 28 9.92 15.64 -4.47
N HIS A 29 10.12 14.67 -5.37
CA HIS A 29 9.32 13.45 -5.45
C HIS A 29 9.87 12.31 -4.57
N VAL A 30 10.97 12.52 -3.82
CA VAL A 30 11.41 11.52 -2.84
C VAL A 30 10.42 11.50 -1.68
N PRO A 31 9.84 10.34 -1.31
CA PRO A 31 8.90 10.28 -0.20
C PRO A 31 9.55 10.65 1.12
N GLU A 32 8.75 11.15 2.05
CA GLU A 32 9.22 11.46 3.39
C GLU A 32 9.65 10.19 4.13
N VAL A 33 10.72 10.34 4.88
CA VAL A 33 11.31 9.28 5.69
C VAL A 33 10.51 9.12 6.99
N ASP A 34 9.96 7.93 7.20
CA ASP A 34 9.39 7.52 8.47
C ASP A 34 10.43 6.77 9.30
N ALA A 35 10.95 7.43 10.35
CA ALA A 35 11.96 6.87 11.25
C ALA A 35 11.46 5.66 12.05
N ASP A 36 10.14 5.57 12.25
CA ASP A 36 9.48 4.53 13.04
C ASP A 36 9.00 3.36 12.16
N TYR A 37 9.30 3.39 10.85
CA TYR A 37 8.86 2.36 9.91
C TYR A 37 9.59 1.03 10.12
N ARG A 38 8.84 -0.07 10.17
CA ARG A 38 9.38 -1.43 10.28
C ARG A 38 9.29 -2.16 8.95
N PHE A 39 10.43 -2.66 8.49
CA PHE A 39 10.54 -3.36 7.22
C PHE A 39 10.33 -4.87 7.38
N ASP A 40 9.27 -5.41 6.78
CA ASP A 40 9.17 -6.85 6.48
C ASP A 40 10.34 -7.30 5.58
N ARG A 41 11.04 -8.35 5.99
CA ARG A 41 12.27 -8.80 5.33
C ARG A 41 12.04 -9.24 3.89
N ALA A 42 11.03 -10.09 3.65
CA ALA A 42 10.82 -10.71 2.35
C ALA A 42 10.39 -9.67 1.31
N THR A 43 9.42 -8.83 1.67
CA THR A 43 8.89 -7.75 0.83
C THR A 43 9.97 -6.72 0.52
N THR A 44 10.78 -6.35 1.52
CA THR A 44 11.87 -5.38 1.33
C THR A 44 12.92 -5.91 0.35
N LEU A 45 13.37 -7.16 0.49
CA LEU A 45 14.34 -7.76 -0.43
C LEU A 45 13.81 -7.85 -1.87
N ALA A 46 12.51 -8.15 -2.04
CA ALA A 46 11.86 -8.13 -3.34
C ALA A 46 11.85 -6.72 -3.97
N ILE A 47 11.47 -5.69 -3.21
CA ILE A 47 11.46 -4.30 -3.69
C ILE A 47 12.88 -3.81 -4.01
N LEU A 48 13.86 -4.14 -3.17
CA LEU A 48 15.27 -3.82 -3.39
C LEU A 48 15.83 -4.49 -4.66
N ALA A 49 15.40 -5.71 -5.00
CA ALA A 49 15.72 -6.32 -6.29
C ALA A 49 15.13 -5.51 -7.47
N GLY A 50 13.95 -4.93 -7.28
CA GLY A 50 13.36 -3.94 -8.18
C GLY A 50 14.28 -2.75 -8.41
N PHE A 51 14.69 -2.06 -7.35
CA PHE A 51 15.59 -0.90 -7.45
C PHE A 51 16.98 -1.24 -7.99
N ALA A 52 17.59 -2.33 -7.53
CA ALA A 52 18.95 -2.71 -7.90
C ALA A 52 19.06 -3.23 -9.34
N LYS A 53 18.05 -3.97 -9.82
CA LYS A 53 18.12 -4.73 -11.08
C LYS A 53 16.99 -4.42 -12.06
N ASN A 54 16.21 -3.36 -11.81
CA ASN A 54 15.04 -2.99 -12.60
C ASN A 54 14.05 -4.15 -12.81
N ARG A 55 13.88 -4.99 -11.77
CA ARG A 55 12.83 -6.01 -11.76
C ARG A 55 11.46 -5.35 -11.59
N ARG A 56 10.45 -5.84 -12.30
CA ARG A 56 9.06 -5.40 -12.12
C ARG A 56 8.52 -6.12 -10.88
N VAL A 57 8.14 -5.38 -9.85
CA VAL A 57 7.75 -5.97 -8.56
C VAL A 57 6.30 -5.62 -8.24
N MET A 58 5.49 -6.65 -8.02
CA MET A 58 4.14 -6.51 -7.49
C MET A 58 4.11 -6.93 -6.02
N VAL A 59 3.53 -6.09 -5.17
CA VAL A 59 3.27 -6.39 -3.75
C VAL A 59 1.78 -6.65 -3.59
N THR A 60 1.43 -7.87 -3.22
CA THR A 60 0.05 -8.29 -2.97
C THR A 60 -0.22 -8.41 -1.48
N GLY A 61 -1.49 -8.41 -1.06
CA GLY A 61 -1.85 -8.67 0.35
C GLY A 61 -3.09 -7.90 0.77
N TYR A 62 -3.55 -8.14 2.00
CA TYR A 62 -4.78 -7.53 2.49
C TYR A 62 -4.75 -5.99 2.53
N HIS A 63 -5.91 -5.36 2.57
CA HIS A 63 -5.98 -3.91 2.73
C HIS A 63 -5.38 -3.47 4.08
N GLY A 64 -4.83 -2.25 4.10
CA GLY A 64 -4.31 -1.65 5.34
C GLY A 64 -3.06 -2.31 5.92
N THR A 65 -2.40 -3.25 5.21
CA THR A 65 -1.09 -3.84 5.61
C THR A 65 0.11 -2.96 5.25
N GLY A 66 -0.09 -1.85 4.55
CA GLY A 66 0.96 -0.89 4.24
C GLY A 66 1.74 -1.12 2.94
N LYS A 67 1.22 -1.91 1.99
CA LYS A 67 1.90 -2.26 0.71
C LYS A 67 2.53 -1.08 -0.02
N SER A 68 1.75 -0.02 -0.27
CA SER A 68 2.21 1.17 -1.02
C SER A 68 3.23 1.95 -0.22
N THR A 69 2.95 2.16 1.08
CA THR A 69 3.87 2.80 2.02
C THR A 69 5.18 2.04 2.14
N HIS A 70 5.18 0.72 2.03
CA HIS A 70 6.39 -0.10 2.06
C HIS A 70 7.31 0.21 0.90
N ILE A 71 6.76 0.33 -0.31
CA ILE A 71 7.52 0.73 -1.51
C ILE A 71 8.03 2.16 -1.34
N GLU A 72 7.19 3.08 -0.88
CA GLU A 72 7.55 4.49 -0.65
C GLU A 72 8.68 4.62 0.39
N GLN A 73 8.63 3.86 1.47
CA GLN A 73 9.67 3.88 2.50
C GLN A 73 10.97 3.24 2.03
N VAL A 74 10.92 2.20 1.19
CA VAL A 74 12.14 1.72 0.53
C VAL A 74 12.71 2.79 -0.40
N ALA A 75 11.88 3.46 -1.20
CA ALA A 75 12.31 4.55 -2.08
C ALA A 75 12.92 5.73 -1.30
N ALA A 76 12.30 6.14 -0.19
CA ALA A 76 12.77 7.20 0.70
C ALA A 76 14.17 6.89 1.24
N ARG A 77 14.41 5.65 1.70
CA ARG A 77 15.72 5.20 2.20
C ARG A 77 16.81 5.11 1.13
N LEU A 78 16.42 4.91 -0.12
CA LEU A 78 17.32 4.98 -1.28
C LEU A 78 17.44 6.39 -1.87
N ASN A 79 16.72 7.37 -1.31
CA ASN A 79 16.56 8.73 -1.84
C ASN A 79 16.12 8.71 -3.32
N TRP A 80 15.30 7.72 -3.69
CA TRP A 80 14.84 7.52 -5.05
C TRP A 80 13.51 8.25 -5.26
N PRO A 81 13.40 9.16 -6.26
CA PRO A 81 12.13 9.83 -6.56
C PRO A 81 11.03 8.79 -6.80
N CYS A 82 9.86 8.94 -6.19
CA CYS A 82 8.78 7.95 -6.26
C CYS A 82 7.44 8.62 -6.52
N VAL A 83 6.74 8.18 -7.55
CA VAL A 83 5.41 8.68 -7.90
C VAL A 83 4.42 7.53 -7.85
N ARG A 84 3.34 7.73 -7.10
CA ARG A 84 2.25 6.78 -6.95
C ARG A 84 1.04 7.22 -7.76
N VAL A 85 0.46 6.29 -8.51
CA VAL A 85 -0.76 6.47 -9.30
C VAL A 85 -1.77 5.42 -8.86
N ASN A 86 -2.89 5.84 -8.28
CA ASN A 86 -3.98 4.92 -7.96
C ASN A 86 -4.75 4.58 -9.25
N LEU A 87 -4.94 3.28 -9.53
CA LEU A 87 -5.65 2.79 -10.71
C LEU A 87 -7.17 2.62 -10.49
N ASP A 88 -7.73 3.40 -9.57
CA ASP A 88 -9.18 3.50 -9.36
C ASP A 88 -9.97 3.89 -10.64
N SER A 89 -11.30 3.92 -10.52
CA SER A 89 -12.21 4.15 -11.64
C SER A 89 -12.06 5.52 -12.34
N HIS A 90 -11.37 6.49 -11.74
CA HIS A 90 -11.19 7.83 -12.28
C HIS A 90 -10.00 7.94 -13.23
N ILE A 91 -8.98 7.07 -13.10
CA ILE A 91 -7.84 7.12 -14.02
C ILE A 91 -8.25 6.61 -15.40
N SER A 92 -8.06 7.48 -16.39
CA SER A 92 -8.30 7.16 -17.79
C SER A 92 -7.00 6.89 -18.55
N ARG A 93 -7.14 6.28 -19.73
CA ARG A 93 -6.04 6.15 -20.70
C ARG A 93 -5.37 7.50 -21.01
N ILE A 94 -6.14 8.58 -21.02
CA ILE A 94 -5.66 9.93 -21.32
C ILE A 94 -4.78 10.45 -20.20
N ASP A 95 -5.10 10.18 -18.94
CA ASP A 95 -4.28 10.62 -17.81
C ASP A 95 -2.94 9.85 -17.78
N LEU A 96 -2.99 8.58 -18.20
CA LEU A 96 -1.81 7.74 -18.26
C LEU A 96 -0.88 8.08 -19.43
N VAL A 97 -1.44 8.26 -20.63
CA VAL A 97 -0.67 8.45 -21.88
C VAL A 97 -0.50 9.92 -22.25
N GLY A 98 -1.50 10.76 -22.02
CA GLY A 98 -1.51 12.16 -22.42
C GLY A 98 -2.61 12.47 -23.44
N LYS A 99 -2.72 13.77 -23.75
CA LYS A 99 -3.66 14.32 -24.73
C LYS A 99 -3.08 15.55 -25.41
N ASP A 100 -3.63 15.85 -26.57
CA ASP A 100 -3.49 17.17 -27.17
C ASP A 100 -4.20 18.22 -26.31
N ALA A 101 -3.49 19.31 -26.00
CA ALA A 101 -4.00 20.44 -25.26
C ALA A 101 -3.75 21.73 -26.06
N ILE A 102 -4.75 22.61 -26.08
CA ILE A 102 -4.58 23.95 -26.64
C ILE A 102 -3.87 24.80 -25.60
N VAL A 103 -2.69 25.30 -25.94
CA VAL A 103 -1.92 26.24 -25.11
C VAL A 103 -1.76 27.55 -25.87
N VAL A 104 -1.65 28.65 -25.12
CA VAL A 104 -1.36 29.96 -25.72
C VAL A 104 0.14 30.20 -25.63
N LYS A 105 0.80 30.30 -26.79
CA LYS A 105 2.20 30.73 -26.91
C LYS A 105 2.26 31.97 -27.79
N ASP A 106 2.90 33.02 -27.30
CA ASP A 106 3.04 34.31 -27.99
C ASP A 106 1.70 34.86 -28.53
N GLY A 107 0.64 34.73 -27.73
CA GLY A 107 -0.71 35.20 -28.07
C GLY A 107 -1.45 34.35 -29.12
N LYS A 108 -0.89 33.23 -29.57
CA LYS A 108 -1.51 32.30 -30.53
C LYS A 108 -1.92 31.01 -29.85
N GLN A 109 -3.10 30.48 -30.23
CA GLN A 109 -3.53 29.15 -29.84
C GLN A 109 -2.75 28.11 -30.65
N VAL A 110 -2.00 27.26 -29.94
CA VAL A 110 -1.21 26.17 -30.53
C VAL A 110 -1.64 24.88 -29.85
N THR A 111 -1.81 23.82 -30.63
CA THR A 111 -2.06 22.48 -30.11
C THR A 111 -0.73 21.83 -29.76
N GLU A 112 -0.54 21.47 -28.50
CA GLU A 112 0.64 20.74 -28.02
C GLU A 112 0.22 19.48 -27.29
N PHE A 113 0.91 18.37 -27.56
CA PHE A 113 0.69 17.16 -26.80
C PHE A 113 1.27 17.32 -25.40
N ARG A 114 0.42 17.12 -24.39
CA ARG A 114 0.83 17.03 -22.99
C ARG A 114 0.96 15.57 -22.60
N ASP A 115 2.19 15.18 -22.31
CA ASP A 115 2.53 13.85 -21.82
C ASP A 115 1.74 13.54 -20.53
N GLY A 116 1.13 12.36 -20.51
CA GLY A 116 0.55 11.80 -19.29
C GLY A 116 1.64 11.32 -18.33
N ILE A 117 1.22 10.73 -17.21
CA ILE A 117 2.18 10.33 -16.18
C ILE A 117 3.15 9.24 -16.65
N LEU A 118 2.74 8.35 -17.56
CA LEU A 118 3.56 7.22 -17.98
C LEU A 118 4.69 7.63 -18.94
N PRO A 119 4.47 8.39 -20.04
CA PRO A 119 5.56 8.94 -20.84
C PRO A 119 6.54 9.77 -20.01
N TRP A 120 6.03 10.63 -19.12
CA TRP A 120 6.87 11.43 -18.23
C TRP A 120 7.72 10.52 -17.35
N ALA A 121 7.13 9.60 -16.59
CA ALA A 121 7.87 8.75 -15.66
C ALA A 121 8.92 7.89 -16.39
N LEU A 122 8.58 7.36 -17.57
CA LEU A 122 9.53 6.60 -18.40
C LEU A 122 10.77 7.39 -18.78
N GLN A 123 10.71 8.71 -18.88
CA GLN A 123 11.85 9.55 -19.27
C GLN A 123 12.67 10.06 -18.09
N HIS A 124 12.21 9.83 -16.86
CA HIS A 124 12.83 10.34 -15.63
C HIS A 124 13.41 9.22 -14.76
N ASN A 125 14.32 9.58 -13.85
CA ASN A 125 14.94 8.69 -12.87
C ASN A 125 14.04 8.41 -11.66
N VAL A 126 12.79 8.01 -11.93
CA VAL A 126 11.74 7.85 -10.92
C VAL A 126 11.31 6.39 -10.78
N ALA A 127 10.84 6.01 -9.60
CA ALA A 127 10.06 4.81 -9.37
C ALA A 127 8.57 5.14 -9.54
N LEU A 128 7.91 4.49 -10.49
CA LEU A 128 6.46 4.58 -10.65
C LEU A 128 5.80 3.42 -9.92
N VAL A 129 4.80 3.72 -9.09
CA VAL A 129 4.00 2.74 -8.35
C VAL A 129 2.56 2.80 -8.83
N PHE A 130 2.07 1.73 -9.43
CA PHE A 130 0.64 1.56 -9.70
C PHE A 130 -0.04 0.98 -8.45
N ASP A 131 -0.79 1.81 -7.74
CA ASP A 131 -1.57 1.40 -6.57
C ASP A 131 -2.90 0.78 -7.03
N GLU A 132 -3.37 -0.25 -6.32
CA GLU A 132 -4.62 -0.94 -6.62
C GLU A 132 -4.67 -1.45 -8.07
N TYR A 133 -3.60 -2.12 -8.51
CA TYR A 133 -3.43 -2.57 -9.89
C TYR A 133 -4.56 -3.49 -10.38
N ASP A 134 -5.12 -4.29 -9.49
CA ASP A 134 -6.28 -5.12 -9.78
C ASP A 134 -7.59 -4.33 -9.95
N ALA A 135 -7.69 -3.07 -9.51
CA ALA A 135 -8.85 -2.21 -9.78
C ALA A 135 -8.80 -1.53 -11.17
N GLY A 136 -7.67 -1.64 -11.87
CA GLY A 136 -7.41 -0.95 -13.12
C GLY A 136 -8.37 -1.33 -14.25
N ARG A 137 -8.89 -0.31 -14.94
CA ARG A 137 -9.76 -0.50 -16.11
C ARG A 137 -9.03 -1.22 -17.26
N PRO A 138 -9.71 -2.11 -18.01
CA PRO A 138 -9.06 -2.88 -19.08
C PRO A 138 -8.28 -2.04 -20.11
N ASP A 139 -8.79 -0.88 -20.50
CA ASP A 139 -8.17 0.02 -21.48
C ASP A 139 -6.88 0.70 -20.97
N VAL A 140 -6.81 0.96 -19.67
CA VAL A 140 -5.63 1.47 -18.95
C VAL A 140 -4.60 0.35 -18.81
N MET A 141 -5.04 -0.83 -18.38
CA MET A 141 -4.19 -1.99 -18.17
C MET A 141 -3.47 -2.43 -19.45
N PHE A 142 -4.12 -2.30 -20.61
CA PHE A 142 -3.49 -2.58 -21.90
C PHE A 142 -2.31 -1.65 -22.21
N VAL A 143 -2.33 -0.41 -21.73
CA VAL A 143 -1.18 0.51 -21.85
C VAL A 143 -0.04 0.05 -20.97
N ILE A 144 -0.33 -0.28 -19.71
CA ILE A 144 0.68 -0.70 -18.72
C ILE A 144 1.39 -1.98 -19.17
N GLN A 145 0.65 -2.93 -19.74
CA GLN A 145 1.20 -4.17 -20.30
C GLN A 145 2.37 -3.94 -21.26
N ARG A 146 2.31 -2.91 -22.11
CA ARG A 146 3.37 -2.59 -23.07
C ARG A 146 4.67 -2.18 -22.38
N VAL A 147 4.57 -1.49 -21.24
CA VAL A 147 5.74 -1.04 -20.46
C VAL A 147 6.32 -2.15 -19.59
N LEU A 148 5.53 -3.18 -19.28
CA LEU A 148 5.98 -4.39 -18.60
C LEU A 148 6.74 -5.37 -19.51
N GLU A 149 6.68 -5.20 -20.84
CA GLU A 149 7.47 -6.04 -21.76
C GLU A 149 8.99 -5.86 -21.56
N VAL A 150 9.78 -6.85 -22.01
CA VAL A 150 11.23 -6.93 -21.79
C VAL A 150 11.97 -5.66 -22.24
N SER A 151 11.53 -5.02 -23.33
CA SER A 151 12.15 -3.78 -23.82
C SER A 151 11.67 -2.52 -23.07
N GLY A 152 10.51 -2.60 -22.41
CA GLY A 152 9.84 -1.51 -21.70
C GLY A 152 9.50 -0.28 -22.55
N ARG A 153 9.57 -0.38 -23.89
CA ARG A 153 9.40 0.76 -24.79
C ARG A 153 7.93 1.13 -24.92
N LEU A 154 7.63 2.42 -24.82
CA LEU A 154 6.29 2.95 -25.07
C LEU A 154 6.23 3.60 -26.45
N THR A 155 5.47 3.01 -27.36
CA THR A 155 5.21 3.59 -28.68
C THR A 155 3.93 4.42 -28.61
N LEU A 156 4.08 5.73 -28.82
CA LEU A 156 2.99 6.69 -28.97
C LEU A 156 2.71 6.83 -30.47
N LEU A 157 1.69 6.10 -30.95
CA LEU A 157 1.37 6.01 -32.38
C LEU A 157 0.95 7.36 -32.95
N ASP A 158 0.15 8.13 -32.21
CA ASP A 158 -0.36 9.43 -32.64
C ASP A 158 0.76 10.47 -32.84
N GLN A 159 1.88 10.29 -32.14
CA GLN A 159 3.08 11.14 -32.26
C GLN A 159 4.17 10.52 -33.13
N ASN A 160 3.98 9.29 -33.64
CA ASN A 160 5.03 8.49 -34.27
C ASN A 160 6.34 8.45 -33.44
N LYS A 161 6.22 8.37 -32.10
CA LYS A 161 7.33 8.50 -31.14
C LYS A 161 7.50 7.21 -30.37
N VAL A 162 8.75 6.76 -30.22
CA VAL A 162 9.09 5.62 -29.37
C VAL A 162 9.91 6.09 -28.17
N ILE A 163 9.33 5.96 -26.98
CA ILE A 163 9.96 6.33 -25.72
C ILE A 163 10.70 5.11 -25.17
N LYS A 164 11.98 5.30 -24.87
CA LYS A 164 12.80 4.32 -24.16
C LYS A 164 12.82 4.69 -22.67
N PRO A 165 12.67 3.71 -21.76
CA PRO A 165 12.80 3.98 -20.33
C PRO A 165 14.18 4.55 -19.99
N HIS A 166 14.21 5.53 -19.11
CA HIS A 166 15.40 6.01 -18.46
C HIS A 166 16.06 4.83 -17.69
N PRO A 167 17.39 4.68 -17.68
CA PRO A 167 18.04 3.52 -17.03
C PRO A 167 17.77 3.40 -15.52
N ALA A 168 17.42 4.51 -14.87
CA ALA A 168 16.99 4.57 -13.47
C ALA A 168 15.46 4.66 -13.28
N PHE A 169 14.67 4.40 -14.32
CA PHE A 169 13.23 4.21 -14.16
C PHE A 169 12.98 2.87 -13.44
N ARG A 170 12.07 2.84 -12.47
CA ARG A 170 11.62 1.62 -11.78
C ARG A 170 10.11 1.54 -11.80
N LEU A 171 9.58 0.31 -11.77
CA LEU A 171 8.15 0.07 -11.86
C LEU A 171 7.70 -0.95 -10.84
N PHE A 172 6.73 -0.54 -10.03
CA PHE A 172 6.13 -1.31 -8.97
C PHE A 172 4.61 -1.31 -9.11
N ALA A 173 3.95 -2.28 -8.50
CA ALA A 173 2.51 -2.26 -8.31
C ALA A 173 2.14 -2.79 -6.93
N THR A 174 0.98 -2.37 -6.43
CA THR A 174 0.28 -3.03 -5.33
C THR A 174 -1.01 -3.65 -5.85
N ALA A 175 -1.45 -4.75 -5.24
CA ALA A 175 -2.76 -5.32 -5.50
C ALA A 175 -3.35 -5.89 -4.20
N ASN A 176 -4.67 -5.91 -4.09
CA ASN A 176 -5.35 -6.47 -2.93
C ASN A 176 -5.58 -7.98 -3.08
N THR A 177 -5.73 -8.43 -4.32
CA THR A 177 -5.90 -9.82 -4.71
C THR A 177 -4.67 -10.30 -5.48
N ILE A 178 -4.39 -11.61 -5.50
CA ILE A 178 -3.33 -12.19 -6.37
C ILE A 178 -3.86 -12.30 -7.82
N GLY A 179 -4.58 -11.28 -8.30
CA GLY A 179 -5.18 -11.27 -9.64
C GLY A 179 -6.35 -12.25 -9.82
N LEU A 180 -6.86 -12.86 -8.76
CA LEU A 180 -8.03 -13.74 -8.81
C LEU A 180 -9.36 -12.95 -8.84
N GLY A 181 -9.30 -11.61 -8.71
CA GLY A 181 -10.46 -10.79 -8.44
C GLY A 181 -10.99 -11.01 -7.03
N ASP A 182 -12.15 -10.42 -6.76
CA ASP A 182 -12.77 -10.49 -5.44
C ASP A 182 -13.47 -11.83 -5.17
N THR A 183 -12.69 -12.83 -4.79
CA THR A 183 -13.23 -14.14 -4.35
C THR A 183 -13.88 -14.07 -2.97
N SER A 184 -13.69 -12.97 -2.23
CA SER A 184 -14.10 -12.80 -0.83
C SER A 184 -15.28 -11.86 -0.60
N GLY A 185 -15.65 -11.05 -1.59
CA GLY A 185 -16.59 -9.93 -1.43
C GLY A 185 -15.97 -8.66 -0.79
N LEU A 186 -14.71 -8.68 -0.36
CA LEU A 186 -14.02 -7.57 0.31
C LEU A 186 -13.54 -6.46 -0.62
N TYR A 187 -13.33 -6.78 -1.90
CA TYR A 187 -12.59 -5.94 -2.84
C TYR A 187 -13.44 -5.61 -4.07
N HIS A 188 -14.57 -4.96 -3.83
CA HIS A 188 -15.42 -4.45 -4.90
C HIS A 188 -14.63 -3.58 -5.88
N GLY A 189 -14.79 -3.88 -7.17
CA GLY A 189 -14.09 -3.18 -8.26
C GLY A 189 -12.80 -3.85 -8.72
N THR A 190 -12.25 -4.82 -7.97
CA THR A 190 -11.10 -5.60 -8.45
C THR A 190 -11.48 -6.52 -9.61
N GLN A 191 -10.60 -6.56 -10.59
CA GLN A 191 -10.69 -7.34 -11.81
C GLN A 191 -9.75 -8.54 -11.72
N GLN A 192 -10.15 -9.64 -12.36
CA GLN A 192 -9.24 -10.76 -12.55
C GLN A 192 -8.09 -10.33 -13.47
N ILE A 193 -6.86 -10.52 -13.01
CA ILE A 193 -5.66 -10.27 -13.81
C ILE A 193 -5.37 -11.55 -14.61
N ASN A 194 -5.20 -11.43 -15.91
CA ASN A 194 -4.90 -12.60 -16.74
C ASN A 194 -3.47 -13.12 -16.49
N GLN A 195 -3.24 -14.40 -16.75
CA GLN A 195 -1.93 -15.03 -16.49
C GLN A 195 -0.77 -14.33 -17.23
N GLY A 196 -0.99 -13.92 -18.48
CA GLY A 196 0.03 -13.23 -19.27
C GLY A 196 0.39 -11.83 -18.74
N GLN A 197 -0.48 -11.18 -17.97
CA GLN A 197 -0.15 -9.97 -17.21
C GLN A 197 0.67 -10.31 -15.98
N MET A 198 0.29 -11.36 -15.25
CA MET A 198 1.03 -11.80 -14.07
C MET A 198 2.46 -12.23 -14.40
N ASP A 199 2.67 -12.97 -15.49
CA ASP A 199 4.00 -13.46 -15.90
C ASP A 199 4.98 -12.33 -16.27
N ARG A 200 4.47 -11.12 -16.55
CA ARG A 200 5.31 -9.94 -16.82
C ARG A 200 5.80 -9.24 -15.55
N TRP A 201 5.22 -9.55 -14.41
CA TRP A 201 5.75 -9.14 -13.12
C TRP A 201 6.89 -10.10 -12.75
N SER A 202 8.12 -9.58 -12.73
CA SER A 202 9.31 -10.40 -12.48
C SER A 202 9.33 -11.00 -11.08
N ILE A 203 8.73 -10.29 -10.12
CA ILE A 203 8.64 -10.69 -8.72
C ILE A 203 7.24 -10.34 -8.24
N VAL A 204 6.58 -11.33 -7.63
CA VAL A 204 5.35 -11.12 -6.85
C VAL A 204 5.68 -11.49 -5.42
N THR A 205 5.49 -10.54 -4.51
CA THR A 205 5.68 -10.74 -3.06
C THR A 205 4.39 -10.44 -2.33
N THR A 206 4.25 -10.93 -1.11
CA THR A 206 3.03 -10.81 -0.33
C THR A 206 3.33 -10.14 1.01
N LEU A 207 2.66 -9.02 1.28
CA LEU A 207 2.69 -8.32 2.54
C LEU A 207 1.32 -8.45 3.22
N ASN A 208 1.20 -9.49 4.05
CA ASN A 208 0.01 -9.77 4.85
C ASN A 208 0.18 -9.25 6.28
N TYR A 209 -0.77 -9.56 7.16
CA TYR A 209 -0.68 -9.25 8.58
C TYR A 209 0.60 -9.81 9.18
N LEU A 210 1.25 -9.00 10.01
CA LEU A 210 2.51 -9.35 10.65
C LEU A 210 2.27 -10.31 11.82
N ALA A 211 3.36 -10.87 12.33
CA ALA A 211 3.28 -11.59 13.59
C ALA A 211 2.78 -10.64 14.70
N HIS A 212 2.05 -11.20 15.67
CA HIS A 212 1.45 -10.46 16.78
C HIS A 212 2.43 -9.46 17.43
N ASP A 213 3.61 -9.94 17.81
CA ASP A 213 4.63 -9.11 18.48
C ASP A 213 5.14 -7.98 17.57
N GLU A 214 5.27 -8.22 16.27
CA GLU A 214 5.71 -7.18 15.32
C GLU A 214 4.65 -6.08 15.17
N GLU A 215 3.37 -6.45 15.11
CA GLU A 215 2.28 -5.47 15.05
C GLU A 215 2.17 -4.66 16.35
N VAL A 216 2.35 -5.29 17.52
CA VAL A 216 2.42 -4.59 18.81
C VAL A 216 3.51 -3.51 18.78
N GLU A 217 4.70 -3.84 18.28
CA GLU A 217 5.78 -2.86 18.16
C GLU A 217 5.44 -1.71 17.20
N ILE A 218 4.77 -1.99 16.08
CA ILE A 218 4.35 -0.95 15.12
C ILE A 218 3.34 -0.01 15.77
N VAL A 219 2.34 -0.56 16.47
CA VAL A 219 1.33 0.24 17.15
C VAL A 219 1.98 1.10 18.23
N LEU A 220 2.92 0.55 19.02
CA LEU A 220 3.67 1.33 20.03
C LEU A 220 4.55 2.42 19.42
N ALA A 221 5.13 2.19 18.25
CA ALA A 221 5.93 3.18 17.57
C ALA A 221 5.09 4.39 17.11
N LYS A 222 3.84 4.15 16.70
CA LYS A 222 2.89 5.20 16.28
C LYS A 222 2.14 5.86 17.44
N ALA A 223 1.59 5.05 18.35
CA ALA A 223 0.86 5.50 19.53
C ALA A 223 1.82 5.73 20.71
N LYS A 224 2.60 6.82 20.65
CA LYS A 224 3.68 7.12 21.60
C LYS A 224 3.22 7.17 23.07
N HIS A 225 1.96 7.55 23.33
CA HIS A 225 1.37 7.56 24.67
C HIS A 225 1.31 6.16 25.33
N TYR A 226 1.34 5.08 24.53
CA TYR A 226 1.39 3.70 25.04
C TYR A 226 2.80 3.14 25.24
N GLN A 227 3.86 3.92 25.03
CA GLN A 227 5.26 3.51 25.26
C GLN A 227 5.63 3.42 26.75
N ASN A 228 4.88 2.63 27.50
CA ASN A 228 5.13 2.27 28.90
C ASN A 228 4.61 0.85 29.16
N ALA A 229 4.92 0.27 30.32
CA ALA A 229 4.59 -1.14 30.61
C ALA A 229 3.08 -1.43 30.56
N GLN A 230 2.25 -0.50 31.05
CA GLN A 230 0.79 -0.65 31.05
C GLN A 230 0.23 -0.46 29.63
N GLY A 231 0.73 0.52 28.89
CA GLY A 231 0.34 0.77 27.50
C GLY A 231 0.71 -0.38 26.57
N ARG A 232 1.86 -1.03 26.78
CA ARG A 232 2.23 -2.25 26.07
C ARG A 232 1.21 -3.37 26.28
N ASP A 233 0.76 -3.60 27.51
CA ASP A 233 -0.28 -4.62 27.79
C ASP A 233 -1.60 -4.28 27.09
N THR A 234 -2.00 -3.01 27.11
CA THR A 234 -3.16 -2.53 26.36
C THR A 234 -3.04 -2.79 24.86
N VAL A 235 -1.90 -2.44 24.25
CA VAL A 235 -1.65 -2.68 22.82
C VAL A 235 -1.63 -4.17 22.49
N ASN A 236 -1.06 -5.02 23.36
CA ASN A 236 -1.15 -6.49 23.20
C ASN A 236 -2.60 -6.95 23.11
N LYS A 237 -3.48 -6.45 23.99
CA LYS A 237 -4.92 -6.78 23.95
C LYS A 237 -5.60 -6.25 22.69
N MET A 238 -5.21 -5.06 22.21
CA MET A 238 -5.73 -4.49 20.96
C MET A 238 -5.39 -5.37 19.75
N VAL A 239 -4.11 -5.76 19.62
CA VAL A 239 -3.65 -6.66 18.54
C VAL A 239 -4.28 -8.05 18.69
N ARG A 240 -4.42 -8.56 19.92
CA ARG A 240 -5.08 -9.85 20.18
C ARG A 240 -6.54 -9.86 19.71
N LEU A 241 -7.26 -8.76 19.93
CA LEU A 241 -8.63 -8.58 19.43
C LEU A 241 -8.62 -8.56 17.89
N ALA A 242 -7.70 -7.82 17.26
CA ALA A 242 -7.56 -7.82 15.81
C ALA A 242 -7.32 -9.23 15.26
N ASP A 243 -6.46 -10.04 15.90
CA ASP A 243 -6.24 -11.43 15.53
C ASP A 243 -7.50 -12.30 15.60
N LEU A 244 -8.34 -12.10 16.63
CA LEU A 244 -9.65 -12.78 16.72
C LEU A 244 -10.56 -12.40 15.55
N THR A 245 -10.63 -11.11 15.19
CA THR A 245 -11.44 -10.66 14.04
C THR A 245 -10.92 -11.21 12.72
N ARG A 246 -9.60 -11.31 12.53
CA ARG A 246 -8.97 -11.90 11.33
C ARG A 246 -9.25 -13.39 11.22
N ASN A 247 -9.20 -14.13 12.32
CA ASN A 247 -9.53 -15.55 12.35
C ASN A 247 -11.02 -15.78 12.05
N ALA A 248 -11.91 -14.99 12.65
CA ALA A 248 -13.35 -15.06 12.39
C ALA A 248 -13.66 -14.72 10.92
N PHE A 249 -13.00 -13.72 10.36
CA PHE A 249 -13.09 -13.41 8.93
C PHE A 249 -12.66 -14.59 8.05
N ALA A 250 -11.50 -15.21 8.35
CA ALA A 250 -11.00 -16.36 7.60
C ALA A 250 -11.94 -17.58 7.64
N ASN A 251 -12.72 -17.71 8.72
CA ASN A 251 -13.72 -18.77 8.88
C ASN A 251 -15.08 -18.43 8.23
N GLY A 252 -15.28 -17.18 7.79
CA GLY A 252 -16.56 -16.69 7.25
C GLY A 252 -17.57 -16.23 8.30
N ASP A 253 -17.16 -16.10 9.57
CA ASP A 253 -18.01 -15.62 10.67
C ASP A 253 -18.11 -14.08 10.71
N LEU A 254 -17.14 -13.37 10.12
CA LEU A 254 -17.14 -11.92 9.96
C LEU A 254 -16.93 -11.55 8.49
N SER A 255 -17.59 -10.47 8.07
CA SER A 255 -17.36 -9.82 6.77
C SER A 255 -16.33 -8.70 6.84
N THR A 256 -16.07 -8.16 8.04
CA THR A 256 -15.15 -7.03 8.25
C THR A 256 -13.93 -7.46 9.06
N VAL A 257 -12.73 -7.03 8.66
CA VAL A 257 -11.46 -7.40 9.30
C VAL A 257 -10.69 -6.18 9.82
N MET A 258 -9.99 -6.32 10.95
CA MET A 258 -9.11 -5.28 11.48
C MET A 258 -7.72 -5.34 10.83
N SER A 259 -7.40 -4.31 10.05
CA SER A 259 -6.04 -4.08 9.56
C SER A 259 -5.14 -3.46 10.64
N PRO A 260 -3.80 -3.52 10.52
CA PRO A 260 -2.89 -2.81 11.41
C PRO A 260 -3.17 -1.31 11.47
N ARG A 261 -3.58 -0.70 10.34
CA ARG A 261 -4.06 0.69 10.31
C ARG A 261 -5.23 0.92 11.27
N THR A 262 -6.21 0.00 11.27
CA THR A 262 -7.36 0.07 12.18
C THR A 262 -6.94 0.01 13.64
N VAL A 263 -5.95 -0.83 13.99
CA VAL A 263 -5.42 -0.94 15.36
C VAL A 263 -4.68 0.34 15.77
N ILE A 264 -3.85 0.91 14.88
CA ILE A 264 -3.17 2.19 15.13
C ILE A 264 -4.21 3.31 15.36
N THR A 265 -5.20 3.44 14.49
CA THR A 265 -6.26 4.44 14.64
C THR A 265 -7.07 4.24 15.92
N TRP A 266 -7.30 2.99 16.33
CA TRP A 266 -7.96 2.71 17.60
C TRP A 266 -7.10 3.17 18.79
N ALA A 267 -5.80 2.89 18.77
CA ALA A 267 -4.87 3.35 19.80
C ALA A 267 -4.84 4.89 19.87
N GLU A 268 -4.72 5.59 18.74
CA GLU A 268 -4.75 7.06 18.68
C GLU A 268 -6.09 7.62 19.20
N ASN A 269 -7.22 7.05 18.77
CA ASN A 269 -8.54 7.47 19.23
C ASN A 269 -8.73 7.24 20.74
N SER A 270 -8.09 6.22 21.32
CA SER A 270 -8.18 5.98 22.76
C SER A 270 -7.50 7.07 23.59
N GLU A 271 -6.44 7.70 23.08
CA GLU A 271 -5.85 8.91 23.68
C GLU A 271 -6.79 10.11 23.53
N ILE A 272 -7.40 10.29 22.36
CA ILE A 272 -8.30 11.42 22.10
C ILE A 272 -9.53 11.39 23.03
N PHE A 273 -10.14 10.22 23.20
CA PHE A 273 -11.38 10.08 23.96
C PHE A 273 -11.16 9.74 25.45
N GLY A 274 -9.96 9.28 25.83
CA GLY A 274 -9.69 8.77 27.17
C GLY A 274 -10.48 7.50 27.52
N ASP A 275 -11.06 6.83 26.52
CA ASP A 275 -11.89 5.64 26.66
C ASP A 275 -11.60 4.65 25.52
N ILE A 276 -11.00 3.52 25.87
CA ILE A 276 -10.60 2.45 24.93
C ILE A 276 -11.82 1.78 24.29
N GLY A 277 -12.91 1.58 25.04
CA GLY A 277 -14.11 0.89 24.56
C GLY A 277 -14.91 1.77 23.62
N PHE A 278 -15.10 3.04 23.96
CA PHE A 278 -15.71 4.01 23.06
C PHE A 278 -14.86 4.17 21.78
N ALA A 279 -13.53 4.30 21.91
CA ALA A 279 -12.62 4.38 20.77
C ALA A 279 -12.71 3.14 19.86
N PHE A 280 -12.80 1.94 20.43
CA PHE A 280 -12.99 0.70 19.68
C PHE A 280 -14.28 0.73 18.86
N ARG A 281 -15.38 1.16 19.50
CA ARG A 281 -16.71 1.20 18.90
C ARG A 281 -16.75 2.10 17.66
N VAL A 282 -16.25 3.33 17.79
CA VAL A 282 -16.27 4.30 16.69
C VAL A 282 -15.22 4.01 15.62
N THR A 283 -14.16 3.25 15.96
CA THR A 283 -13.10 2.90 15.02
C THR A 283 -13.47 1.66 14.18
N PHE A 284 -14.09 0.66 14.79
CA PHE A 284 -14.32 -0.65 14.17
C PHE A 284 -15.76 -1.16 14.32
N LEU A 285 -16.30 -1.30 15.54
CA LEU A 285 -17.57 -2.01 15.76
C LEU A 285 -18.74 -1.44 14.94
N ASN A 286 -18.83 -0.10 14.83
CA ASN A 286 -19.90 0.55 14.08
C ASN A 286 -19.86 0.26 12.58
N LYS A 287 -18.72 -0.21 12.05
CA LYS A 287 -18.53 -0.60 10.64
C LYS A 287 -18.91 -2.05 10.37
N CYS A 288 -19.02 -2.89 11.41
CA CYS A 288 -19.45 -4.27 11.28
C CYS A 288 -20.95 -4.37 11.00
N ASP A 289 -21.36 -5.44 10.32
CA ASP A 289 -22.76 -5.81 10.17
C ASP A 289 -23.43 -5.94 11.54
N GLU A 290 -24.69 -5.52 11.67
CA GLU A 290 -25.40 -5.51 12.95
C GLU A 290 -25.52 -6.90 13.56
N LEU A 291 -25.64 -7.94 12.73
CA LEU A 291 -25.72 -9.34 13.16
C LEU A 291 -24.37 -9.87 13.67
N GLU A 292 -23.26 -9.27 13.24
CA GLU A 292 -21.90 -9.63 13.63
C GLU A 292 -21.43 -8.91 14.91
N ARG A 293 -22.03 -7.76 15.24
CA ARG A 293 -21.65 -6.94 16.41
C ARG A 293 -21.61 -7.70 17.74
N PRO A 294 -22.54 -8.63 18.06
CA PRO A 294 -22.47 -9.41 19.30
C PRO A 294 -21.19 -10.24 19.39
N LEU A 295 -20.77 -10.88 18.31
CA LEU A 295 -19.53 -11.67 18.26
C LEU A 295 -18.29 -10.79 18.47
N VAL A 296 -18.25 -9.62 17.83
CA VAL A 296 -17.15 -8.66 17.99
C VAL A 296 -17.11 -8.11 19.42
N ALA A 297 -18.26 -7.88 20.05
CA ALA A 297 -18.34 -7.47 21.46
C ALA A 297 -17.85 -8.57 22.41
N GLU A 298 -18.13 -9.85 22.12
CA GLU A 298 -17.57 -10.99 22.86
C GLU A 298 -16.04 -11.02 22.77
N PHE A 299 -15.48 -10.79 21.57
CA PHE A 299 -14.01 -10.69 21.41
C PHE A 299 -13.41 -9.56 22.24
N TYR A 300 -14.08 -8.40 22.29
CA TYR A 300 -13.66 -7.30 23.15
C TYR A 300 -13.69 -7.70 24.63
N GLN A 301 -14.80 -8.29 25.10
CA GLN A 301 -14.93 -8.73 26.48
C GLN A 301 -13.85 -9.75 26.86
N ARG A 302 -13.55 -10.70 25.97
CA ARG A 302 -12.51 -11.72 26.18
C ARG A 302 -11.11 -11.10 26.30
N CYS A 303 -10.80 -10.06 25.54
CA CYS A 303 -9.48 -9.42 25.55
C CYS A 303 -9.32 -8.40 26.69
N PHE A 304 -10.36 -7.62 26.99
CA PHE A 304 -10.29 -6.49 27.93
C PHE A 304 -10.94 -6.75 29.28
N ASN A 305 -11.64 -7.88 29.43
CA ASN A 305 -12.44 -8.21 30.62
C ASN A 305 -13.42 -7.07 31.00
N ALA A 306 -14.01 -6.44 29.97
CA ALA A 306 -14.91 -5.30 30.10
C ALA A 306 -15.97 -5.36 29.00
N GLU A 307 -17.18 -4.90 29.30
CA GLU A 307 -18.26 -4.79 28.30
C GLU A 307 -18.16 -3.46 27.53
N LEU A 308 -18.61 -3.47 26.28
CA LEU A 308 -18.71 -2.24 25.49
C LEU A 308 -19.97 -1.46 25.88
N PRO A 309 -19.85 -0.16 26.24
CA PRO A 309 -21.00 0.68 26.49
C PRO A 309 -21.91 0.70 25.25
N GLU A 310 -23.19 0.37 25.44
CA GLU A 310 -24.25 0.38 24.41
C GLU A 310 -24.04 -0.60 23.22
N SER A 311 -23.34 -1.73 23.41
CA SER A 311 -23.47 -2.83 22.44
C SER A 311 -24.94 -3.26 22.34
N ALA A 312 -25.42 -3.66 21.16
CA ALA A 312 -26.85 -3.97 20.92
C ALA A 312 -27.46 -5.01 21.90
N VAL A 313 -26.62 -5.72 22.66
CA VAL A 313 -26.99 -6.57 23.79
C VAL A 313 -27.72 -5.78 24.90
N ASN A 314 -27.35 -4.51 25.14
CA ASN A 314 -27.98 -3.66 26.16
C ASN A 314 -29.23 -2.91 25.66
N VAL A 315 -29.38 -2.71 24.35
CA VAL A 315 -30.58 -2.05 23.78
C VAL A 315 -31.75 -3.03 23.67
N ALA A 316 -31.49 -4.34 23.56
CA ALA A 316 -32.54 -5.36 23.58
C ALA A 316 -33.10 -5.64 25.00
N LEU A 317 -32.50 -5.07 26.05
CA LEU A 317 -32.87 -5.26 27.45
C LEU A 317 -33.29 -3.95 28.16
N SER A 318 -33.40 -2.84 27.42
CA SER A 318 -33.86 -1.53 27.92
C SER A 318 -35.20 -1.12 27.33
#